data_AF-A0A4Q4YDW4-F1
#
_entry.id   AF-A0A4Q4YDW4-F1
#
_cell.length_a   1.000
_cell.length_b   1.000
_cell.length_c   1.000
_cell.angle_alpha   90.00
_cell.angle_beta   90.00
_cell.angle_gamma   90.00
#
_symmetry.space_group_name_H-M   'P 1'
#
loop_
_entity.id
_entity.type
_entity.pdbx_description
1 polymer ?
#
loop_
_entity_poly.entity_id
_entity_poly.type
_entity_poly.pdbx_seq_one_letter_code
_entity_poly.pdbx_strand_id
1 'polypeptide(L)'
;MTKQVSIVANYIKERTKNAQFIVISLRNNMFELAARLVGVYKVNHMTKSVTIENRDFISRGAVAASSARQAGGGGPATTAVAS
;
A
#
# COMPACT_ATOMS: atom_id res chain seq x y z
N MET A 1 13.31 23.00 7.57
CA MET A 1 12.39 21.86 7.75
C MET A 1 11.12 22.36 8.41
N THR A 2 9.98 22.25 7.73
CA THR A 2 8.81 23.11 8.00
C THR A 2 7.70 22.25 8.60
N LYS A 3 7.73 22.18 9.94
CA LYS A 3 7.00 21.29 10.87
C LYS A 3 5.47 21.35 10.73
N GLN A 4 4.93 22.45 10.21
CA GLN A 4 3.49 22.64 10.05
C GLN A 4 2.86 21.70 9.02
N VAL A 5 3.53 21.48 7.89
CA VAL A 5 2.91 20.72 6.79
C VAL A 5 2.83 19.22 7.12
N SER A 6 3.78 18.66 7.88
CA SER A 6 3.67 17.27 8.33
C SER A 6 2.50 17.03 9.28
N ILE A 7 2.17 18.03 10.13
CA ILE A 7 1.02 17.94 11.05
C ILE A 7 -0.29 17.95 10.26
N VAL A 8 -0.40 18.86 9.29
CA VAL A 8 -1.58 18.96 8.41
C VAL A 8 -1.76 17.68 7.59
N ALA A 9 -0.67 17.06 7.10
CA ALA A 9 -0.75 15.86 6.27
C ALA A 9 -1.33 14.66 7.04
N ASN A 10 -0.88 14.47 8.28
CA ASN A 10 -1.40 13.43 9.16
C ASN A 10 -2.86 13.66 9.52
N TYR A 11 -3.23 14.91 9.84
CA TYR A 11 -4.63 15.25 10.13
C TYR A 11 -5.56 14.93 8.95
N ILE A 12 -5.17 15.30 7.72
CA ILE A 12 -5.96 14.99 6.52
C ILE A 12 -6.10 13.47 6.36
N LYS A 13 -5.01 12.71 6.49
CA LYS A 13 -5.02 11.24 6.38
C LYS A 13 -5.97 10.57 7.40
N GLU A 14 -6.07 11.09 8.61
CA GLU A 14 -6.98 10.55 9.62
C GLU A 14 -8.44 10.86 9.30
N ARG A 15 -8.71 12.04 8.73
CA ARG A 15 -10.07 12.53 8.42
C ARG A 15 -10.62 12.00 7.09
N THR A 16 -9.78 11.47 6.20
CA THR A 16 -10.22 10.87 4.92
C THR A 16 -11.03 9.59 5.06
N LYS A 17 -11.09 8.98 6.26
CA LYS A 17 -11.98 7.81 6.52
C LYS A 17 -13.46 8.14 6.37
N ASN A 18 -13.86 9.37 6.66
CA ASN A 18 -15.27 9.79 6.72
C ASN A 18 -15.62 10.90 5.71
N ALA A 19 -14.67 11.31 4.87
CA ALA A 19 -14.83 12.39 3.89
C ALA A 19 -13.79 12.26 2.77
N GLN A 20 -14.12 12.77 1.57
CA GLN A 20 -13.17 12.79 0.45
C GLN A 20 -12.39 14.10 0.42
N PHE A 21 -11.07 14.02 0.31
CA PHE A 21 -10.18 15.17 0.21
C PHE A 21 -9.41 15.13 -1.11
N ILE A 22 -9.39 16.24 -1.83
CA ILE A 22 -8.54 16.48 -2.99
C ILE A 22 -7.55 17.57 -2.60
N VAL A 23 -6.26 17.22 -2.55
CA VAL A 23 -5.19 18.14 -2.15
C VAL A 23 -4.28 18.38 -3.34
N ILE A 24 -4.19 19.65 -3.78
CA ILE A 24 -3.26 20.08 -4.83
C ILE A 24 -2.05 20.70 -4.14
N SER A 25 -0.91 20.02 -4.19
CA SER A 25 0.33 20.50 -3.57
C SER A 25 1.55 20.00 -4.33
N LEU A 26 2.58 20.85 -4.41
CA LEU A 26 3.90 20.46 -4.92
C LEU A 26 4.80 19.90 -3.82
N ARG A 27 4.33 19.85 -2.56
CA ARG A 27 5.15 19.49 -1.43
C ARG A 27 5.02 18.00 -1.09
N ASN A 28 6.17 17.34 -1.01
CA ASN A 28 6.29 15.90 -0.70
C ASN A 28 5.46 15.45 0.50
N ASN A 29 5.55 16.16 1.64
CA ASN A 29 4.80 15.78 2.84
C ASN A 29 3.28 15.66 2.63
N MET A 30 2.70 16.38 1.66
CA MET A 30 1.26 16.37 1.38
C MET A 30 0.86 15.20 0.49
N PHE A 31 1.67 14.87 -0.52
CA PHE A 31 1.31 13.84 -1.51
C PHE A 31 1.81 12.44 -1.12
N GLU A 32 2.87 12.34 -0.30
CA GLU A 32 3.44 11.05 0.11
C GLU A 32 2.46 10.17 0.89
N LEU A 33 1.56 10.80 1.65
CA LEU A 33 0.53 10.12 2.44
C LEU A 33 -0.80 9.90 1.68
N ALA A 34 -0.89 10.36 0.44
CA ALA A 34 -2.12 10.21 -0.36
C ALA A 34 -2.31 8.76 -0.82
N ALA A 35 -3.56 8.33 -0.95
CA ALA A 35 -3.88 6.98 -1.45
C ALA A 35 -3.75 6.86 -2.98
N ARG A 36 -3.98 7.96 -3.71
CA ARG A 36 -3.83 8.05 -5.16
C ARG A 36 -3.15 9.36 -5.52
N LEU A 37 -2.32 9.31 -6.55
CA LEU A 37 -1.62 10.45 -7.11
C LEU A 37 -2.20 10.75 -8.50
N VAL A 38 -2.53 12.01 -8.74
CA VAL A 38 -2.97 12.48 -10.06
C VAL A 38 -1.91 13.45 -10.57
N GLY A 39 -1.15 13.00 -11.56
CA GLY A 39 -0.18 13.82 -12.27
C GLY A 39 -0.85 14.56 -13.42
N VAL A 40 -0.76 15.88 -13.44
CA VAL A 40 -1.24 16.72 -14.54
C VAL A 40 -0.03 17.26 -15.29
N TYR A 41 -0.02 17.11 -16.62
CA TYR A 41 1.07 17.56 -17.48
C TYR A 41 0.50 18.11 -18.79
N LYS A 42 1.32 18.86 -19.54
CA LYS A 42 0.90 19.56 -20.76
C LYS A 42 1.81 19.22 -21.92
N VAL A 43 1.22 18.83 -23.04
CA VAL A 43 1.92 18.54 -24.32
C VAL A 43 1.13 19.21 -25.44
N ASN A 44 1.81 19.95 -26.32
CA ASN A 44 1.19 20.64 -27.46
C ASN A 44 -0.03 21.51 -27.08
N HIS A 45 0.12 22.33 -26.04
CA HIS A 45 -0.96 23.16 -25.47
C HIS A 45 -2.17 22.41 -24.90
N MET A 46 -2.17 21.08 -24.88
CA MET A 46 -3.24 20.26 -24.33
C MET A 46 -2.86 19.72 -22.95
N THR A 47 -3.73 19.93 -21.96
CA THR A 47 -3.59 19.37 -20.61
C THR A 47 -4.01 17.91 -20.60
N LYS A 48 -3.18 17.05 -20.03
CA LYS A 48 -3.43 15.62 -19.83
C LYS A 48 -3.26 15.28 -18.36
N SER A 49 -3.96 14.26 -17.89
CA SER A 49 -3.81 13.74 -16.53
C SER A 49 -3.55 12.23 -16.56
N VAL A 50 -2.78 11.76 -15.61
CA VAL A 50 -2.50 10.33 -15.36
C VAL A 50 -2.73 10.08 -13.88
N THR A 51 -3.43 8.97 -13.58
CA THR A 51 -3.75 8.57 -12.20
C THR A 51 -2.95 7.32 -11.85
N ILE A 52 -2.30 7.35 -10.69
CA ILE A 52 -1.48 6.26 -10.17
C ILE A 52 -1.93 5.96 -8.74
N GLU A 53 -2.06 4.69 -8.40
CA GLU A 53 -2.29 4.30 -7.01
C GLU A 53 -0.97 4.30 -6.23
N ASN A 54 -0.96 4.94 -5.07
CA ASN A 54 0.23 5.08 -4.24
C ASN A 54 0.40 3.84 -3.34
N ARG A 55 0.78 2.71 -3.94
CA ARG A 55 1.05 1.44 -3.24
C ARG A 55 2.54 1.12 -3.28
N ASP A 56 3.06 0.51 -2.22
CA ASP A 56 4.43 -0.01 -2.22
C ASP A 56 4.52 -1.23 -3.15
N PHE A 57 5.20 -1.06 -4.29
CA PHE A 57 5.40 -2.14 -5.25
C PHE A 57 6.56 -3.08 -4.86
N ILE A 58 7.46 -2.64 -3.97
CA ILE A 58 8.67 -3.39 -3.57
C ILE A 58 8.34 -4.51 -2.55
N SER A 59 7.32 -4.33 -1.71
CA SER A 59 7.03 -5.25 -0.59
C SER A 59 6.24 -6.52 -0.99
N ARG A 60 5.77 -6.63 -2.23
CA ARG A 60 4.94 -7.76 -2.69
C ARG A 60 5.71 -9.04 -3.03
N GLY A 61 7.05 -9.02 -3.00
CA GLY A 61 7.88 -10.21 -3.21
C GLY A 61 8.00 -11.15 -2.00
N ALA A 62 7.64 -10.71 -0.78
CA ALA A 62 7.97 -11.45 0.45
C ALA A 62 6.85 -12.37 0.99
N VAL A 63 5.61 -12.27 0.50
CA VAL A 63 4.44 -12.95 1.12
C VAL A 63 3.98 -14.22 0.39
N ALA A 64 4.62 -14.61 -0.71
CA ALA A 64 4.23 -15.81 -1.47
C ALA A 64 4.97 -17.10 -1.04
N ALA A 65 5.95 -17.03 -0.13
CA ALA A 65 6.82 -18.17 0.20
C ALA A 65 6.51 -18.90 1.52
N SER A 66 5.59 -18.39 2.36
CA SER A 66 5.37 -18.92 3.72
C SER A 66 4.13 -19.81 3.90
N SER A 67 3.24 -19.92 2.91
CA SER A 67 2.01 -20.71 3.02
C SER A 67 2.13 -22.20 2.61
N ALA A 68 3.30 -22.69 2.22
CA ALA A 68 3.49 -24.08 1.77
C ALA A 68 4.09 -25.05 2.81
N ARG A 69 4.36 -24.62 4.05
CA ARG A 69 5.08 -25.46 5.05
C ARG A 69 4.24 -26.00 6.22
N GLN A 70 2.92 -25.84 6.21
CA GLN A 70 2.07 -26.32 7.31
C GLN A 70 0.93 -27.23 6.82
N ALA A 71 1.30 -28.31 6.13
CA ALA A 71 0.42 -29.46 5.88
C ALA A 71 1.28 -30.73 5.96
N GLY A 72 1.48 -31.24 7.18
CA GLY A 72 2.31 -32.41 7.44
C GLY A 72 2.17 -32.88 8.88
N GLY A 73 0.93 -33.09 9.32
CA GLY A 73 0.62 -33.64 10.64
C GLY A 73 -0.25 -34.88 10.53
N GLY A 74 0.23 -35.99 11.10
CA GLY A 74 -0.60 -36.94 11.83
C GLY A 74 -0.97 -38.25 11.12
N GLY A 75 -0.31 -39.34 11.48
CA GLY A 75 -0.82 -40.70 11.38
C GLY A 75 0.00 -41.67 12.23
N PRO A 76 -0.54 -42.33 13.27
CA PRO A 76 0.17 -43.35 14.02
C PRO A 76 0.07 -44.67 13.24
N ALA A 77 1.19 -45.19 12.73
CA ALA A 77 1.23 -46.54 12.16
C ALA A 77 1.29 -47.55 13.30
N THR A 78 0.21 -48.32 13.44
CA THR A 78 0.02 -49.37 14.44
C THR A 78 1.00 -50.52 14.25
N THR A 79 1.51 -51.01 15.37
CA THR A 79 2.36 -52.20 15.54
C THR A 79 1.75 -53.43 14.85
N ALA A 80 2.54 -54.10 14.00
CA ALA A 80 2.26 -55.45 13.52
C ALA A 80 3.34 -56.39 14.08
N VAL A 81 3.00 -57.09 15.16
CA VAL A 81 3.65 -58.33 15.59
C VAL A 81 2.60 -59.43 15.54
N ALA A 82 2.76 -60.39 14.63
CA ALA A 82 2.11 -61.70 14.71
C ALA A 82 2.83 -62.71 13.82
N SER A 83 3.32 -63.76 14.51
CA SER A 83 3.67 -65.12 14.04
C SER A 83 4.91 -65.30 13.16
#